data_AF-A0A9E0BN36-F1
#
_entry.id   AF-A0A9E0BN36-F1
#
_cell.length_a   1.000
_cell.length_b   1.000
_cell.length_c   1.000
_cell.angle_alpha   90.00
_cell.angle_beta   90.00
_cell.angle_gamma   90.00
#
_symmetry.space_group_name_H-M   'P 1'
#
loop_
_entity.id
_entity.type
_entity.pdbx_description
1 polymer ?
#
loop_
_entity_poly.entity_id
_entity_poly.type
_entity_poly.pdbx_seq_one_letter_code
_entity_poly.pdbx_strand_id
1 'polypeptide(L)'
;MARNWIPIRGAQGVYSRQAHADMPPGTYEREVSKEGFFGPAAFLHHPRPPTGWTSFEGPLRPRAFDLARLNEAPGSPWSAPVVLHNAAVEMRFWKLATPMPALARNADGDQLMFVHEGAGDLFCDYGRIGYAAGDYLYLPRGTMWRLAP
;
A
#
# COMPACT_ATOMS: atom_id res chain seq x y z
N MET A 1 -24.25 -15.66 1.29
CA MET A 1 -25.29 -16.00 2.28
C MET A 1 -25.31 -14.92 3.34
N ALA A 2 -26.42 -14.20 3.51
CA ALA A 2 -26.56 -13.25 4.61
C ALA A 2 -26.51 -14.02 5.93
N ARG A 3 -25.51 -13.74 6.77
CA ARG A 3 -25.38 -14.37 8.08
C ARG A 3 -26.24 -13.59 9.07
N ASN A 4 -27.15 -14.28 9.76
CA ASN A 4 -27.97 -13.71 10.81
C ASN A 4 -27.12 -13.49 12.07
N TRP A 5 -26.32 -12.43 12.09
CA TRP A 5 -25.63 -11.98 13.28
C TRP A 5 -26.62 -11.38 14.26
N ILE A 6 -26.47 -11.68 15.55
CA ILE A 6 -27.21 -10.96 16.59
C ILE A 6 -26.69 -9.51 16.57
N PRO A 7 -27.54 -8.51 16.30
CA PRO A 7 -27.11 -7.12 16.27
C PRO A 7 -26.86 -6.65 17.70
N ILE A 8 -25.64 -6.84 18.21
CA ILE A 8 -25.23 -6.26 19.49
C ILE A 8 -24.90 -4.80 19.22
N ARG A 9 -25.85 -3.90 19.52
CA ARG A 9 -25.62 -2.46 19.62
C ARG A 9 -25.55 -2.12 21.11
N GLY A 10 -24.35 -1.88 21.61
CA GLY A 10 -24.15 -1.56 23.01
C GLY A 10 -22.80 -0.90 23.22
N ALA A 11 -22.75 -0.03 24.21
CA ALA A 11 -21.52 0.56 24.73
C ALA A 11 -21.60 0.55 26.25
N GLN A 12 -20.48 0.30 26.92
CA GLN A 12 -20.41 0.24 28.38
C GLN A 12 -19.09 0.83 28.86
N GLY A 13 -19.13 1.54 29.99
CA GLY A 13 -17.94 2.14 30.60
C GLY A 13 -17.55 3.48 29.97
N VAL A 14 -16.24 3.75 29.92
CA VAL A 14 -15.68 4.91 29.21
C VAL A 14 -15.34 4.46 27.78
N TYR A 15 -16.02 5.05 26.79
CA TYR A 15 -15.94 4.62 25.40
C TYR A 15 -15.94 5.81 24.42
N SER A 16 -15.41 5.59 23.22
CA SER A 16 -15.53 6.50 22.08
C SER A 16 -16.85 6.26 21.33
N ARG A 17 -17.48 7.32 20.83
CA ARG A 17 -18.71 7.21 20.02
C ARG A 17 -18.45 6.82 18.56
N GLN A 18 -17.23 7.06 18.10
CA GLN A 18 -16.76 6.75 16.75
C GLN A 18 -15.50 5.89 16.86
N ALA A 19 -15.43 4.84 16.05
CA ALA A 19 -14.24 4.00 15.96
C ALA A 19 -13.03 4.84 15.55
N HIS A 20 -11.87 4.57 16.15
CA HIS A 20 -10.58 5.22 15.84
C HIS A 20 -10.53 6.74 16.09
N ALA A 21 -11.54 7.32 16.74
CA ALA A 21 -11.63 8.75 17.01
C ALA A 21 -12.04 9.00 18.47
N ASP A 22 -11.63 10.15 19.01
CA ASP A 22 -11.99 10.60 20.37
C ASP A 22 -11.82 9.51 21.44
N MET A 23 -10.72 8.75 21.33
CA MET A 23 -10.44 7.66 22.25
C MET A 23 -10.27 8.20 23.67
N PRO A 24 -10.69 7.44 24.70
CA PRO A 24 -10.42 7.80 26.07
C PRO A 24 -8.92 8.09 26.28
N PRO A 25 -8.54 9.18 26.97
CA PRO A 25 -7.14 9.55 27.11
C PRO A 25 -6.28 8.43 27.71
N GLY A 26 -5.08 8.23 27.17
CA GLY A 26 -4.13 7.22 27.65
C GLY A 26 -4.54 5.77 27.36
N THR A 27 -5.48 5.55 26.42
CA THR A 27 -5.88 4.21 25.99
C THR A 27 -5.40 3.87 24.58
N TYR A 28 -5.40 2.57 24.31
CA TYR A 28 -5.11 1.95 23.02
C TYR A 28 -6.33 1.16 22.59
N GLU A 29 -6.85 1.45 21.39
CA GLU A 29 -7.99 0.74 20.85
C GLU A 29 -7.54 -0.58 20.21
N ARG A 30 -8.34 -1.63 20.41
CA ARG A 30 -8.28 -2.89 19.69
C ARG A 30 -9.62 -3.15 19.04
N GLU A 31 -9.60 -3.30 17.73
CA GLU A 31 -10.74 -3.80 16.98
C GLU A 31 -10.75 -5.32 16.94
N VAL A 32 -11.92 -5.92 17.17
CA VAL A 32 -12.18 -7.34 16.97
C VAL A 32 -13.36 -7.45 16.00
N SER A 33 -13.07 -7.83 14.78
CA SER A 33 -14.07 -7.89 13.70
C SER A 33 -14.26 -9.32 13.16
N LYS A 34 -15.37 -9.51 12.45
CA LYS A 34 -15.65 -10.70 11.63
C LYS A 34 -15.60 -10.32 10.16
N GLU A 35 -15.18 -11.27 9.31
CA GLU A 35 -15.15 -11.10 7.86
C GLU A 35 -14.34 -9.87 7.41
N GLY A 36 -13.18 -9.63 8.05
CA GLY A 36 -12.36 -8.45 7.79
C GLY A 36 -13.08 -7.18 8.27
N PHE A 37 -13.63 -6.41 7.33
CA PHE A 37 -14.29 -5.12 7.60
C PHE A 37 -15.80 -5.14 7.34
N PHE A 38 -16.36 -6.28 6.94
CA PHE A 38 -17.76 -6.37 6.50
C PHE A 38 -18.72 -6.93 7.55
N GLY A 39 -18.20 -7.56 8.61
CA GLY A 39 -19.00 -8.12 9.69
C GLY A 39 -19.12 -7.22 10.92
N PRO A 40 -19.80 -7.70 11.98
CA PRO A 40 -19.83 -7.01 13.27
C PRO A 40 -18.41 -6.83 13.83
N ALA A 41 -18.20 -5.69 14.49
CA ALA A 41 -16.95 -5.36 15.17
C ALA A 41 -17.21 -4.91 16.61
N ALA A 42 -16.26 -5.19 17.49
CA ALA A 42 -16.19 -4.65 18.83
C ALA A 42 -14.89 -3.85 18.99
N PHE A 43 -14.99 -2.68 19.61
CA PHE A 43 -13.85 -1.79 19.90
C PHE A 43 -13.59 -1.80 21.40
N LEU A 44 -12.40 -2.27 21.77
CA LEU A 44 -11.98 -2.45 23.15
C LEU A 44 -10.89 -1.43 23.47
N HIS A 45 -11.07 -0.66 24.54
CA HIS A 45 -10.08 0.33 25.00
C HIS A 45 -9.20 -0.28 26.09
N HIS A 46 -7.90 -0.33 25.85
CA HIS A 46 -6.90 -0.91 26.76
C HIS A 46 -5.99 0.16 27.35
N PRO A 47 -5.59 0.07 28.63
CA PRO A 47 -4.62 1.01 29.22
C PRO A 47 -3.16 0.74 28.77
N ARG A 48 -2.90 -0.39 28.10
CA ARG A 48 -1.60 -0.78 27.56
C ARG A 48 -1.78 -1.33 26.15
N PRO A 49 -0.80 -1.20 25.24
CA PRO A 49 -0.90 -1.70 23.88
C PRO A 49 -1.18 -3.22 23.86
N PRO A 50 -2.35 -3.67 23.37
CA PRO A 50 -2.72 -5.09 23.41
C PRO A 50 -2.14 -5.89 22.23
N THR A 51 -1.57 -5.23 21.24
CA THR A 51 -1.04 -5.79 19.98
C THR A 51 0.49 -5.74 19.91
N GLY A 52 1.17 -5.43 21.02
CA GLY A 52 2.62 -5.50 21.11
C GLY A 52 3.10 -6.95 21.06
N TRP A 53 4.15 -7.21 20.28
CA TRP A 53 4.77 -8.53 20.17
C TRP A 53 6.04 -8.55 21.01
N THR A 54 6.23 -9.60 21.82
CA THR A 54 7.49 -9.80 22.58
C THR A 54 8.47 -10.69 21.82
N SER A 55 7.96 -11.62 21.03
CA SER A 55 8.72 -12.51 20.16
C SER A 55 7.85 -12.98 18.99
N PHE A 56 8.49 -13.46 17.93
CA PHE A 56 7.83 -14.02 16.75
C PHE A 56 8.70 -15.13 16.17
N GLU A 57 8.08 -16.19 15.67
CA GLU A 57 8.76 -17.32 15.05
C GLU A 57 8.08 -17.68 13.73
N GLY A 58 8.82 -18.37 12.85
CA GLY A 58 8.29 -18.86 11.59
C GLY A 58 8.29 -17.86 10.43
N PRO A 59 7.65 -18.24 9.31
CA PRO A 59 7.75 -17.51 8.04
C PRO A 59 6.95 -16.20 8.01
N LEU A 60 5.94 -16.05 8.88
CA LEU A 60 5.02 -14.90 8.90
C LEU A 60 5.44 -13.80 9.88
N ARG A 61 6.68 -13.82 10.36
CA ARG A 61 7.20 -12.75 11.22
C ARG A 61 7.10 -11.37 10.56
N PRO A 62 6.77 -10.31 11.30
CA PRO A 62 6.76 -8.95 10.77
C PRO A 62 8.10 -8.56 10.17
N ARG A 63 8.08 -7.78 9.09
CA ARG A 63 9.27 -7.23 8.45
C ARG A 63 9.15 -5.71 8.42
N ALA A 64 10.14 -5.03 8.98
CA ALA A 64 10.29 -3.59 8.82
C ALA A 64 11.21 -3.33 7.62
N PHE A 65 10.64 -2.86 6.52
CA PHE A 65 11.40 -2.50 5.32
C PHE A 65 11.88 -1.05 5.41
N ASP A 66 13.18 -0.84 5.27
CA ASP A 66 13.76 0.48 5.10
C ASP A 66 14.03 0.73 3.61
N LEU A 67 13.01 1.28 2.93
CA LEU A 67 13.10 1.57 1.50
C LEU A 67 13.98 2.79 1.19
N ALA A 68 14.33 3.61 2.19
CA ALA A 68 15.27 4.71 2.00
C ALA A 68 16.68 4.22 1.63
N ARG A 69 16.97 2.94 1.86
CA ARG A 69 18.21 2.30 1.42
C ARG A 69 18.21 1.91 -0.06
N LEU A 70 17.05 1.91 -0.72
CA LEU A 70 16.92 1.69 -2.17
C LEU A 70 17.11 3.01 -2.93
N ASN A 71 18.29 3.60 -2.79
CA ASN A 71 18.59 4.93 -3.34
C ASN A 71 19.23 4.90 -4.74
N GLU A 72 19.51 3.73 -5.28
CA GLU A 72 19.99 3.59 -6.66
C GLU A 72 18.91 4.03 -7.66
N ALA A 73 19.34 4.60 -8.78
CA ALA A 73 18.45 5.08 -9.83
C ALA A 73 18.68 4.30 -11.14
N PRO A 74 18.30 3.01 -11.19
CA PRO A 74 18.49 2.21 -12.39
C PRO A 74 17.68 2.77 -13.57
N GLY A 75 18.29 2.83 -14.75
CA GLY A 75 17.66 3.37 -15.97
C GLY A 75 16.55 2.50 -16.58
N SER A 76 16.23 1.36 -15.97
CA SER A 76 15.20 0.42 -16.42
C SER A 76 14.24 0.08 -15.29
N PRO A 77 12.91 0.09 -15.53
CA PRO A 77 11.94 -0.31 -14.51
C PRO A 77 12.09 -1.78 -14.11
N TRP A 78 12.64 -2.64 -14.98
CA TRP A 78 12.85 -4.06 -14.71
C TRP A 78 13.97 -4.32 -13.71
N SER A 79 14.90 -3.37 -13.60
CA SER A 79 15.99 -3.39 -12.63
C SER A 79 15.59 -2.78 -11.28
N ALA A 80 14.40 -2.18 -11.18
CA ALA A 80 13.90 -1.64 -9.92
C ALA A 80 13.63 -2.78 -8.91
N PRO A 81 14.07 -2.67 -7.64
CA PRO A 81 13.86 -3.70 -6.65
C PRO A 81 12.38 -4.01 -6.40
N VAL A 82 12.05 -5.30 -6.28
CA VAL A 82 10.75 -5.79 -5.82
C VAL A 82 10.70 -5.73 -4.30
N VAL A 83 9.68 -5.08 -3.76
CA VAL A 83 9.48 -4.89 -2.31
C VAL A 83 8.49 -5.91 -1.75
N LEU A 84 7.36 -6.10 -2.43
CA LEU A 84 6.31 -7.05 -2.06
C LEU A 84 5.80 -7.74 -3.33
N HIS A 85 5.46 -9.02 -3.24
CA HIS A 85 4.87 -9.74 -4.36
C HIS A 85 3.97 -10.89 -3.91
N ASN A 86 3.00 -11.23 -4.73
CA ASN A 86 2.25 -12.48 -4.70
C ASN A 86 1.80 -12.85 -6.12
N ALA A 87 0.91 -13.82 -6.28
CA ALA A 87 0.45 -14.27 -7.60
C ALA A 87 -0.40 -13.23 -8.37
N ALA A 88 -0.86 -12.17 -7.72
CA ALA A 88 -1.74 -11.15 -8.29
C ALA A 88 -1.09 -9.77 -8.44
N VAL A 89 -0.10 -9.43 -7.61
CA VAL A 89 0.53 -8.11 -7.61
C VAL A 89 2.01 -8.20 -7.26
N GLU A 90 2.79 -7.35 -7.92
CA GLU A 90 4.18 -7.06 -7.58
C GLU A 90 4.32 -5.55 -7.36
N MET A 91 4.95 -5.18 -6.24
CA MET A 91 5.22 -3.79 -5.87
C MET A 91 6.72 -3.55 -5.94
N ARG A 92 7.11 -2.51 -6.70
CA ARG A 92 8.50 -2.09 -6.84
C ARG A 92 8.68 -0.67 -6.31
N PHE A 93 9.89 -0.37 -5.88
CA PHE A 93 10.33 1.00 -5.59
C PHE A 93 11.37 1.39 -6.63
N TRP A 94 11.11 2.48 -7.36
CA TRP A 94 11.95 2.88 -8.49
C TRP A 94 12.29 4.35 -8.41
N LYS A 95 13.57 4.66 -8.61
CA LYS A 95 14.07 6.01 -8.87
C LYS A 95 14.66 6.05 -10.27
N LEU A 96 14.40 7.15 -10.97
CA LEU A 96 14.93 7.38 -12.30
C LEU A 96 15.58 8.77 -12.31
N ALA A 97 16.89 8.82 -12.58
CA ALA A 97 17.66 10.07 -12.57
C ALA A 97 17.88 10.66 -13.98
N THR A 98 17.74 9.84 -15.01
CA THR A 98 17.96 10.22 -16.41
C THR A 98 16.89 9.59 -17.29
N PRO A 99 16.58 10.16 -18.47
CA PRO A 99 15.63 9.55 -19.40
C PRO A 99 15.96 8.09 -19.71
N MET A 100 14.92 7.26 -19.77
CA MET A 100 15.07 5.86 -20.13
C MET A 100 15.69 5.72 -21.53
N PRO A 101 16.68 4.82 -21.72
CA PRO A 101 17.36 4.66 -22.99
C PRO A 101 16.55 3.86 -24.03
N ALA A 102 15.51 3.15 -23.61
CA ALA A 102 14.69 2.28 -24.45
C ALA A 102 13.23 2.23 -23.97
N LEU A 103 12.33 1.75 -24.83
CA LEU A 103 10.95 1.46 -24.47
C LEU A 103 10.88 0.19 -23.61
N ALA A 104 10.03 0.23 -22.58
CA ALA A 104 9.61 -0.89 -21.77
C ALA A 104 8.23 -1.38 -22.22
N ARG A 105 7.97 -2.68 -22.05
CA ARG A 105 6.66 -3.30 -22.29
C ARG A 105 6.43 -4.43 -21.30
N ASN A 106 5.38 -4.36 -20.50
CA ASN A 106 4.97 -5.45 -19.62
C ASN A 106 3.96 -6.37 -20.31
N ALA A 107 4.25 -7.67 -20.46
CA ALA A 107 3.31 -8.64 -20.99
C ALA A 107 2.53 -9.41 -19.90
N ASP A 108 2.96 -9.32 -18.64
CA ASP A 108 2.39 -10.12 -17.54
C ASP A 108 1.14 -9.48 -16.95
N GLY A 109 1.06 -8.15 -16.94
CA GLY A 109 -0.08 -7.42 -16.40
C GLY A 109 -0.03 -5.93 -16.66
N ASP A 110 -1.03 -5.24 -16.14
CA ASP A 110 -1.07 -3.77 -16.15
C ASP A 110 -0.04 -3.21 -15.16
N GLN A 111 0.43 -2.00 -15.41
CA GLN A 111 1.32 -1.28 -14.49
C GLN A 111 0.62 -0.03 -13.98
N LEU A 112 0.69 0.18 -12.66
CA LEU A 112 0.27 1.42 -12.03
C LEU A 112 1.49 2.03 -11.34
N MET A 113 1.91 3.19 -11.78
CA MET A 113 3.02 3.92 -11.16
C MET A 113 2.47 5.12 -10.41
N PHE A 114 2.80 5.21 -9.13
CA PHE A 114 2.56 6.40 -8.32
C PHE A 114 3.82 7.26 -8.31
N VAL A 115 3.71 8.53 -8.69
CA VAL A 115 4.82 9.47 -8.70
C VAL A 115 4.95 10.09 -7.31
N HIS A 116 5.85 9.57 -6.49
CA HIS A 116 6.07 10.10 -5.14
C HIS A 116 6.77 11.48 -5.15
N GLU A 117 7.76 11.66 -6.02
CA GLU A 117 8.58 12.87 -6.13
C GLU A 117 9.02 13.10 -7.58
N GLY A 118 9.17 14.37 -7.96
CA GLY A 118 9.61 14.77 -9.30
C GLY A 118 8.47 15.05 -10.27
N ALA A 119 8.84 15.31 -11.51
CA ALA A 119 7.96 15.53 -12.65
C ALA A 119 8.66 15.05 -13.91
N GLY A 120 7.96 14.99 -15.03
CA GLY A 120 8.57 14.60 -16.31
C GLY A 120 7.54 14.27 -17.37
N ASP A 121 7.99 13.55 -18.39
CA ASP A 121 7.17 13.11 -19.51
C ASP A 121 7.14 11.59 -19.63
N LEU A 122 5.93 11.04 -19.70
CA LEU A 122 5.65 9.69 -20.17
C LEU A 122 5.46 9.73 -21.68
N PHE A 123 6.27 8.98 -22.40
CA PHE A 123 6.08 8.70 -23.83
C PHE A 123 5.57 7.27 -23.96
N CYS A 124 4.38 7.09 -24.51
CA CYS A 124 3.79 5.77 -24.74
C CYS A 124 3.01 5.71 -26.05
N ASP A 125 2.41 4.55 -26.33
CA ASP A 125 1.57 4.34 -27.53
C ASP A 125 0.42 5.35 -27.66
N TYR A 126 0.03 6.01 -26.55
CA TYR A 126 -1.04 7.02 -26.50
C TYR A 126 -0.53 8.47 -26.59
N GLY A 127 0.76 8.67 -26.82
CA GLY A 127 1.39 9.98 -26.98
C GLY A 127 2.26 10.40 -25.80
N ARG A 128 2.43 11.72 -25.64
CA ARG A 128 3.19 12.33 -24.55
C ARG A 128 2.24 12.81 -23.46
N ILE A 129 2.47 12.36 -22.24
CA ILE A 129 1.70 12.76 -21.06
C ILE A 129 2.70 13.32 -20.03
N GLY A 130 2.54 14.59 -19.67
CA GLY A 130 3.29 15.16 -18.56
C GLY A 130 2.77 14.64 -17.23
N TYR A 131 3.67 14.41 -16.27
CA TYR A 131 3.33 13.95 -14.93
C TYR A 131 4.07 14.77 -13.87
N ALA A 132 3.53 14.79 -12.65
CA ALA A 132 4.13 15.41 -11.48
C ALA A 132 3.87 14.57 -10.22
N ALA A 133 4.52 14.94 -9.11
CA ALA A 133 4.32 14.31 -7.81
C ALA A 133 2.83 14.29 -7.41
N GLY A 134 2.37 13.13 -6.95
CA GLY A 134 0.96 12.86 -6.65
C GLY A 134 0.19 12.16 -7.77
N ASP A 135 0.71 12.15 -8.99
CA ASP A 135 0.03 11.51 -10.12
C ASP A 135 0.11 9.99 -10.09
N TYR A 136 -0.90 9.37 -10.71
CA TYR A 136 -0.93 7.95 -11.02
C TYR A 136 -0.88 7.75 -12.54
N LEU A 137 0.09 6.98 -13.00
CA LEU A 137 0.22 6.59 -14.40
C LEU A 137 -0.19 5.13 -14.55
N TYR A 138 -1.37 4.91 -15.12
CA TYR A 138 -1.87 3.58 -15.45
C TYR A 138 -1.51 3.21 -16.88
N LEU A 139 -0.79 2.10 -17.03
CA LEU A 139 -0.31 1.56 -18.29
C LEU A 139 -0.92 0.17 -18.49
N PRO A 140 -1.88 0.02 -19.41
CA PRO A 140 -2.42 -1.28 -19.75
C PRO A 140 -1.32 -2.26 -20.19
N ARG A 141 -1.51 -3.54 -19.88
CA ARG A 141 -0.62 -4.62 -20.31
C ARG A 141 -0.32 -4.52 -21.80
N GLY A 142 0.95 -4.62 -22.14
CA GLY A 142 1.44 -4.59 -23.51
C GLY A 142 1.65 -3.18 -24.07
N THR A 143 1.36 -2.11 -23.32
CA THR A 143 1.72 -0.74 -23.72
C THR A 143 3.24 -0.61 -23.79
N MET A 144 3.76 -0.05 -24.89
CA MET A 144 5.15 0.37 -24.98
C MET A 144 5.29 1.78 -24.41
N TRP A 145 6.27 1.97 -23.52
CA TRP A 145 6.44 3.25 -22.84
C TRP A 145 7.88 3.53 -22.40
N ARG A 146 8.19 4.81 -22.18
CA ARG A 146 9.41 5.27 -21.50
C ARG A 146 9.14 6.56 -20.73
N LEU A 147 9.95 6.84 -19.72
CA LEU A 147 9.93 8.09 -18.96
C LEU A 147 11.15 8.96 -19.25
N ALA A 148 10.94 10.27 -19.20
CA ALA A 148 11.99 11.28 -19.14
C ALA A 148 11.70 12.22 -17.94
N PRO A 149 12.38 12.03 -16.79
CA PRO A 149 12.28 12.93 -15.65
C PRO A 149 12.99 14.27 -15.92
#